data_AF-A0A7C9N5U3-F1
#
_entry.id   AF-A0A7C9N5U3-F1
#
_cell.length_a   1.000
_cell.length_b   1.000
_cell.length_c   1.000
_cell.angle_alpha   90.00
_cell.angle_beta   90.00
_cell.angle_gamma   90.00
#
_symmetry.space_group_name_H-M   'P 1'
#
loop_
_entity.id
_entity.type
_entity.pdbx_description
1 polymer ?
#
loop_
_entity_poly.entity_id
_entity_poly.type
_entity_poly.pdbx_seq_one_letter_code
_entity_poly.pdbx_strand_id
1 'polypeptide(L)'
;MTERYLGVLGIGEALGVSRHAVHKWRARYPAGSAHPFPEPDAEIDGAPGWRPDRLGEIVRWREGLPGRGAGGGRPPAARQDYLKAAAERGLDRDEALRALATFGEEFPEMTEPEICAWLIESWRR
;
A
#
# COMPACT_ATOMS: atom_id res chain seq x y z
N MET A 1 -32.67 15.68 -19.48
CA MET A 1 -31.92 14.41 -19.29
C MET A 1 -31.46 14.37 -17.85
N THR A 2 -31.67 13.26 -17.13
CA THR A 2 -31.20 13.13 -15.75
C THR A 2 -29.77 12.61 -15.77
N GLU A 3 -28.81 13.46 -15.42
CA GLU A 3 -27.43 13.02 -15.23
C GLU A 3 -27.33 12.21 -13.94
N ARG A 4 -26.76 11.00 -14.04
CA ARG A 4 -26.51 10.14 -12.89
C ARG A 4 -25.03 10.17 -12.56
N TYR A 5 -24.69 10.48 -11.33
CA TYR A 5 -23.33 10.48 -10.82
C TYR A 5 -23.12 9.28 -9.91
N LEU A 6 -21.93 8.69 -9.98
CA LEU A 6 -21.45 7.67 -9.05
C LEU A 6 -20.84 8.36 -7.84
N GLY A 7 -21.37 8.07 -6.65
CA GLY A 7 -20.68 8.41 -5.41
C GLY A 7 -19.55 7.42 -5.09
N VAL A 8 -18.87 7.62 -3.97
CA VAL A 8 -17.83 6.70 -3.45
C VAL A 8 -18.32 5.25 -3.28
N LEU A 9 -19.61 5.06 -3.00
CA LEU A 9 -20.25 3.75 -2.93
C LEU A 9 -20.32 3.08 -4.31
N GLY A 10 -20.84 3.81 -5.31
CA GLY A 10 -20.98 3.30 -6.68
C GLY A 10 -19.63 2.98 -7.32
N ILE A 11 -18.59 3.79 -7.06
CA ILE A 11 -17.22 3.47 -7.47
C ILE A 11 -16.72 2.20 -6.76
N GLY A 12 -16.97 2.07 -5.46
CA GLY A 12 -16.58 0.89 -4.69
C GLY A 12 -17.18 -0.40 -5.25
N GLU A 13 -18.50 -0.40 -5.48
CA GLU A 13 -19.23 -1.53 -6.07
C GLU A 13 -18.71 -1.87 -7.47
N ALA A 14 -18.55 -0.87 -8.33
CA ALA A 14 -18.09 -1.07 -9.70
C ALA A 14 -16.65 -1.62 -9.79
N LEU A 15 -15.80 -1.33 -8.79
CA LEU A 15 -14.40 -1.77 -8.74
C LEU A 15 -14.15 -2.98 -7.83
N GLY A 16 -15.18 -3.51 -7.18
CA GLY A 16 -15.06 -4.60 -6.21
C GLY A 16 -14.24 -4.23 -4.95
N VAL A 17 -14.32 -2.97 -4.50
CA VAL A 17 -13.61 -2.47 -3.32
C VAL A 17 -14.59 -1.82 -2.33
N SER A 18 -14.17 -1.67 -1.07
CA SER A 18 -15.00 -0.99 -0.08
C SER A 18 -15.06 0.52 -0.34
N ARG A 19 -16.18 1.17 0.03
CA ARG A 19 -16.29 2.64 0.03
C ARG A 19 -15.13 3.33 0.77
N HIS A 20 -14.67 2.68 1.85
CA HIS A 20 -13.58 3.18 2.67
C HIS A 20 -12.24 3.15 1.92
N ALA A 21 -12.03 2.21 1.01
CA ALA A 21 -10.87 2.21 0.13
C ALA A 21 -10.87 3.46 -0.78
N VAL A 22 -12.01 3.79 -1.39
CA VAL A 22 -12.17 4.98 -2.24
C VAL A 22 -11.93 6.27 -1.44
N HIS A 23 -12.44 6.36 -0.20
CA HIS A 23 -12.12 7.48 0.70
C HIS A 23 -10.62 7.60 0.98
N LYS A 24 -9.94 6.48 1.25
CA LYS A 24 -8.49 6.49 1.49
C LYS A 24 -7.70 6.89 0.26
N TRP A 25 -8.14 6.52 -0.94
CA TRP A 25 -7.50 6.97 -2.17
C TRP A 25 -7.52 8.49 -2.30
N ARG A 26 -8.70 9.10 -2.13
CA ARG A 26 -8.84 10.57 -2.15
C ARG A 26 -7.96 11.27 -1.13
N ALA A 27 -7.88 10.73 0.09
CA ALA A 27 -7.07 11.31 1.16
C ALA A 27 -5.56 11.15 0.93
N ARG A 28 -5.12 10.01 0.38
CA ARG A 28 -3.69 9.71 0.15
C ARG A 28 -3.13 10.34 -1.12
N TYR A 29 -3.99 10.59 -2.10
CA TYR A 29 -3.61 11.08 -3.42
C TYR A 29 -4.40 12.35 -3.77
N PRO A 30 -4.19 13.46 -3.04
CA PRO A 30 -4.82 14.74 -3.37
C PRO A 30 -4.32 15.27 -4.73
N ALA A 31 -5.00 16.30 -5.27
CA ALA A 31 -4.70 16.89 -6.58
C ALA A 31 -3.23 17.34 -6.77
N GLY A 32 -2.55 17.73 -5.68
CA GLY A 32 -1.14 18.10 -5.71
C GLY A 32 -0.14 16.95 -5.48
N SER A 33 -0.60 15.70 -5.39
CA SER A 33 0.30 14.55 -5.19
C SER A 33 0.94 14.12 -6.51
N ALA A 34 2.00 13.32 -6.44
CA ALA A 34 2.68 12.78 -7.60
C ALA A 34 1.81 11.86 -8.47
N HIS A 35 0.70 11.33 -7.91
CA HIS A 35 -0.23 10.45 -8.60
C HIS A 35 -1.67 10.71 -8.15
N PRO A 36 -2.24 11.88 -8.49
CA PRO A 36 -3.49 12.37 -7.90
C PRO A 36 -4.68 11.47 -8.27
N PHE A 37 -5.57 11.22 -7.30
CA PHE A 37 -6.84 10.56 -7.56
C PHE A 37 -7.75 11.46 -8.39
N PRO A 38 -8.47 10.94 -9.40
CA PRO A 38 -9.37 11.74 -10.24
C PRO A 38 -10.36 12.58 -9.43
N GLU A 39 -10.37 13.89 -9.69
CA GLU A 39 -11.30 14.82 -9.03
C GLU A 39 -12.76 14.49 -9.40
N PRO A 40 -13.73 14.71 -8.50
CA PRO A 40 -15.14 14.54 -8.82
C PRO A 40 -15.61 15.58 -9.84
N ASP A 41 -16.61 15.20 -10.64
CA ASP A 41 -17.24 16.10 -11.61
C ASP A 41 -18.30 17.01 -10.94
N ALA A 42 -18.85 16.56 -9.82
CA ALA A 42 -19.85 17.31 -9.06
C ALA A 42 -19.71 17.05 -7.55
N GLU A 43 -20.21 17.99 -6.76
CA GLU A 43 -20.44 17.80 -5.33
C GLU A 43 -21.93 17.98 -5.06
N ILE A 44 -22.58 16.92 -4.55
CA ILE A 44 -24.02 16.85 -4.32
C ILE A 44 -24.22 16.63 -2.82
N ASP A 45 -24.75 17.63 -2.11
CA ASP A 45 -24.95 17.60 -0.65
C ASP A 45 -23.66 17.23 0.13
N GLY A 46 -22.51 17.72 -0.32
CA GLY A 46 -21.20 17.42 0.27
C GLY A 46 -20.64 16.04 -0.09
N ALA A 47 -21.35 15.27 -0.93
CA ALA A 47 -20.89 14.00 -1.46
C ALA A 47 -20.26 14.20 -2.85
N PRO A 48 -19.04 13.71 -3.09
CA PRO A 48 -18.42 13.79 -4.40
C PRO A 48 -19.09 12.82 -5.38
N GLY A 49 -19.28 13.26 -6.62
CA GLY A 49 -19.89 12.50 -7.71
C GLY A 49 -18.99 12.48 -8.95
N TRP A 50 -18.87 11.31 -9.55
CA TRP A 50 -18.17 11.11 -10.83
C TRP A 50 -19.15 10.64 -11.89
N ARG A 51 -18.99 11.09 -13.12
CA ARG A 51 -19.76 10.59 -14.26
C ARG A 51 -19.40 9.11 -14.49
N PRO A 52 -20.38 8.24 -14.86
CA PRO A 52 -20.15 6.81 -14.99
C PRO A 52 -19.02 6.44 -15.98
N ASP A 53 -18.82 7.24 -17.02
CA ASP A 53 -17.77 7.06 -18.01
C ASP A 53 -16.35 7.37 -17.50
N ARG A 54 -16.21 8.04 -16.34
CA ARG A 54 -14.91 8.25 -15.68
C ARG A 54 -14.40 7.03 -14.93
N LEU A 55 -15.20 5.97 -14.82
CA LEU A 55 -14.74 4.74 -14.17
C LEU A 55 -13.46 4.19 -14.82
N GLY A 56 -13.34 4.28 -16.15
CA GLY A 56 -12.14 3.85 -16.86
C GLY A 56 -10.87 4.65 -16.49
N GLU A 57 -11.01 5.93 -16.17
CA GLU A 57 -9.90 6.76 -15.68
C GLU A 57 -9.47 6.31 -14.27
N ILE A 58 -10.42 6.05 -13.38
CA ILE A 58 -10.16 5.57 -12.02
C ILE A 58 -9.46 4.19 -12.05
N VAL A 59 -9.85 3.31 -12.99
CA VAL A 59 -9.18 2.02 -13.19
C VAL A 59 -7.71 2.23 -13.59
N ARG A 60 -7.45 3.04 -14.63
CA ARG A 60 -6.07 3.33 -15.08
C ARG A 60 -5.23 3.97 -13.99
N TRP A 61 -5.82 4.90 -13.24
CA TRP A 61 -5.17 5.50 -12.09
C TRP A 61 -4.77 4.44 -11.06
N ARG A 62 -5.68 3.51 -10.73
CA ARG A 62 -5.42 2.43 -9.77
C ARG A 62 -4.33 1.48 -10.24
N GLU A 63 -4.29 1.15 -11.52
CA GLU A 63 -3.26 0.31 -12.14
C GLU A 63 -1.88 0.97 -12.12
N GLY A 64 -1.83 2.31 -12.18
CA GLY A 64 -0.61 3.10 -12.06
C GLY A 64 -0.10 3.26 -10.62
N LEU A 65 -0.82 2.75 -9.61
CA LEU A 65 -0.33 2.78 -8.24
C LEU A 65 0.87 1.84 -8.09
N PRO A 66 1.93 2.25 -7.37
CA PRO A 66 3.00 1.34 -7.03
C PRO A 66 2.38 0.15 -6.28
N GLY A 67 2.72 -1.06 -6.72
CA GLY A 67 2.01 -2.29 -6.37
C GLY A 67 1.71 -2.44 -4.88
N ARG A 68 0.69 -3.25 -4.57
CA ARG A 68 0.18 -3.56 -3.22
C ARG A 68 1.31 -4.17 -2.34
N GLY A 69 2.20 -3.33 -1.81
CA GLY A 69 3.46 -3.73 -1.18
C GLY A 69 4.53 -2.64 -1.09
N ALA A 70 4.45 -1.55 -1.86
CA ALA A 70 5.49 -0.50 -1.91
C ALA A 70 5.52 0.48 -0.71
N GLY A 71 4.61 0.34 0.27
CA GLY A 71 4.64 1.21 1.45
C GLY A 71 3.52 0.92 2.45
N GLY A 72 3.90 0.36 3.61
CA GLY A 72 3.09 0.47 4.83
C GLY A 72 2.08 -0.65 5.11
N GLY A 73 2.27 -1.85 4.56
CA GLY A 73 1.76 -3.04 5.26
C GLY A 73 2.54 -3.22 6.56
N ARG A 74 1.86 -3.53 7.68
CA ARG A 74 2.55 -3.92 8.92
C ARG A 74 3.53 -5.06 8.55
N PRO A 75 4.85 -4.90 8.74
CA PRO A 75 5.79 -5.98 8.45
C PRO A 75 5.32 -7.25 9.16
N PRO A 76 5.47 -8.45 8.56
CA PRO A 76 5.23 -9.70 9.25
C PRO A 76 5.93 -9.67 10.62
N ALA A 77 5.34 -10.29 11.65
CA ALA A 77 5.86 -10.20 13.03
C ALA A 77 7.37 -10.49 13.10
N ALA A 78 7.83 -11.53 12.39
CA ALA A 78 9.24 -11.89 12.27
C ALA A 78 10.15 -10.76 11.75
N ARG A 79 9.69 -10.00 10.74
CA ARG A 79 10.43 -8.84 10.23
C ARG A 79 10.48 -7.69 11.23
N GLN A 80 9.45 -7.52 12.07
CA GLN A 80 9.47 -6.51 13.14
C GLN A 80 10.47 -6.87 14.23
N ASP A 81 10.43 -8.13 14.67
CA ASP A 81 11.33 -8.64 15.70
C ASP A 81 12.80 -8.55 15.24
N TYR A 82 13.05 -8.87 13.97
CA TYR A 82 14.36 -8.71 13.34
C TYR A 82 14.82 -7.25 13.31
N LEU A 83 13.99 -6.33 12.80
CA LEU A 83 14.35 -4.90 12.74
C LEU A 83 14.60 -4.31 14.13
N LYS A 84 13.85 -4.76 15.15
CA LYS A 84 14.08 -4.36 16.54
C LYS A 84 15.43 -4.87 17.05
N ALA A 85 15.73 -6.16 16.86
CA ALA A 85 17.02 -6.73 17.26
C ALA A 85 18.20 -6.10 16.52
N ALA A 86 18.02 -5.73 15.24
CA ALA A 86 19.03 -5.04 14.44
C ALA A 86 19.33 -3.64 15.00
N ALA A 87 18.28 -2.89 15.33
CA ALA A 87 18.41 -1.56 15.93
C ALA A 87 19.10 -1.59 17.31
N GLU A 88 18.80 -2.61 18.14
CA GLU A 88 19.49 -2.83 19.42
C GLU A 88 21.00 -3.06 19.26
N ARG A 89 21.45 -3.48 18.07
CA ARG A 89 22.86 -3.69 17.70
C ARG A 89 23.47 -2.50 16.97
N GLY A 90 22.71 -1.42 16.76
CA GLY A 90 23.16 -0.21 16.09
C GLY A 90 23.09 -0.24 14.56
N LEU A 91 22.42 -1.23 13.96
CA LEU A 91 22.12 -1.24 12.53
C LEU A 91 20.99 -0.26 12.24
N ASP A 92 21.15 0.56 11.20
CA ASP A 92 20.03 1.33 10.69
C ASP A 92 19.03 0.43 9.93
N ARG A 93 17.84 0.97 9.68
CA ARG A 93 16.76 0.21 9.05
C ARG A 93 17.11 -0.25 7.64
N ASP A 94 17.84 0.56 6.88
CA ASP A 94 18.18 0.25 5.50
C ASP A 94 19.31 -0.78 5.44
N GLU A 95 20.27 -0.71 6.35
CA GLU A 95 21.30 -1.74 6.57
C GLU A 95 20.68 -3.09 6.92
N ALA A 96 19.73 -3.11 7.86
CA ALA A 96 19.02 -4.33 8.23
C ALA A 96 18.22 -4.91 7.06
N LEU A 97 17.53 -4.05 6.28
CA LEU A 97 16.79 -4.52 5.11
C LEU A 97 17.70 -5.04 3.99
N ARG A 98 18.86 -4.40 3.77
CA ARG A 98 19.88 -4.89 2.83
C ARG A 98 20.40 -6.26 3.25
N ALA A 99 20.76 -6.43 4.52
CA ALA A 99 21.21 -7.72 5.04
C ALA A 99 20.14 -8.81 4.86
N LEU A 100 18.89 -8.52 5.24
CA LEU A 100 17.78 -9.46 5.06
C LEU A 100 17.58 -9.86 3.59
N ALA A 101 17.71 -8.92 2.65
CA ALA A 101 17.61 -9.20 1.22
C ALA A 101 18.76 -10.11 0.75
N THR A 102 20.00 -9.82 1.15
CA THR A 102 21.18 -10.65 0.82
C THR A 102 21.00 -12.08 1.32
N PHE A 103 20.58 -12.28 2.56
CA PHE A 103 20.33 -13.63 3.10
C PHE A 103 19.14 -14.34 2.42
N GLY A 104 18.14 -13.59 1.91
CA GLY A 104 17.07 -14.15 1.08
C GLY A 104 17.55 -14.68 -0.27
N GLU A 105 18.60 -14.09 -0.83
CA GLU A 105 19.23 -14.55 -2.08
C GLU A 105 20.19 -15.73 -1.84
N GLU A 106 20.93 -15.71 -0.73
CA GLU A 106 21.90 -16.75 -0.38
C GLU A 106 21.26 -18.06 0.10
N PHE A 107 20.06 -17.99 0.70
CA PHE A 107 19.32 -19.13 1.24
C PHE A 107 17.93 -19.24 0.59
N PRO A 108 17.84 -19.56 -0.72
CA PRO A 108 16.56 -19.61 -1.45
C PRO A 108 15.59 -20.68 -0.92
N GLU A 109 16.08 -21.67 -0.18
CA GLU A 109 15.28 -22.69 0.50
C GLU A 109 14.61 -22.19 1.78
N MET A 110 15.03 -21.04 2.32
CA MET A 110 14.48 -20.45 3.54
C MET A 110 13.51 -19.33 3.21
N THR A 111 12.37 -19.31 3.90
CA THR A 111 11.42 -18.22 3.83
C THR A 111 11.94 -16.99 4.61
N GLU A 112 11.50 -15.79 4.25
CA GLU A 112 11.88 -14.56 4.96
C GLU A 112 11.68 -14.62 6.49
N PRO A 113 10.58 -15.19 7.05
CA PRO A 113 10.44 -15.37 8.49
C PRO A 113 11.50 -16.29 9.10
N GLU A 114 11.90 -17.37 8.40
CA GLU A 114 12.94 -18.29 8.86
C GLU A 114 14.31 -17.61 8.87
N ILE A 115 14.61 -16.80 7.85
CA ILE A 115 15.83 -15.99 7.78
C ILE A 115 15.86 -14.95 8.91
N CYS A 116 14.74 -14.27 9.17
CA CYS A 116 14.64 -13.32 10.30
C CYS A 116 14.91 -14.01 11.64
N ALA A 117 14.30 -15.18 11.89
CA ALA A 117 14.50 -15.94 13.12
C ALA A 117 15.95 -16.43 13.25
N TRP A 118 16.53 -16.93 12.17
CA TRP A 118 17.93 -17.37 12.13
C TRP A 118 18.90 -16.21 12.39
N LEU A 119 18.69 -15.04 11.80
CA LEU A 119 19.53 -13.86 12.02
C LEU A 119 19.49 -13.42 13.49
N ILE A 120 18.31 -13.35 14.09
CA ILE A 120 18.16 -13.02 15.53
C ILE A 120 18.92 -14.03 16.40
N GLU A 121 18.78 -15.33 16.11
CA GLU A 121 19.46 -16.39 16.87
C GLU A 121 20.99 -16.35 16.67
N SER A 122 21.46 -16.06 15.46
CA SER A 122 22.88 -15.92 15.15
C SER A 122 23.57 -14.82 15.95
N TRP A 123 22.81 -13.79 16.37
CA TRP A 123 23.31 -12.68 17.17
C TRP A 123 23.31 -12.92 18.68
N ARG A 124 22.67 -14.00 19.14
CA ARG A 124 22.64 -14.41 20.55
C ARG A 124 23.83 -15.29 20.92
N ARG A 125 24.53 -15.85 19.93
CA ARG A 125 25.78 -16.60 20.10
C ARG A 125 26.99 -15.68 20.02
#